data_AF-A0A3M1Y0C2-F1
#
_entry.id   AF-A0A3M1Y0C2-F1
#
_cell.length_a   1.000
_cell.length_b   1.000
_cell.length_c   1.000
_cell.angle_alpha   90.00
_cell.angle_beta   90.00
_cell.angle_gamma   90.00
#
_symmetry.space_group_name_H-M   'P 1'
#
loop_
_entity.id
_entity.type
_entity.pdbx_description
1 polymer ?
#
loop_
_entity_poly.entity_id
_entity_poly.type
_entity_poly.pdbx_seq_one_letter_code
_entity_poly.pdbx_strand_id
1 'polypeptide(L)'
;MKVRLSILLLLLLGWGGLSLRAQGKKDQGEKADTLAVFDSVIKNPTLADSGLFNVYLVGEDYFFELPDTLLEQEILIVSRMSGTIDGLTFGGAGMKTRPQQVIRWQRHQNK
;
A
#
# COMPACT_ATOMS: atom_id res chain seq x y z
N MET A 1 -49.56 -46.09 24.05
CA MET A 1 -48.54 -46.55 23.08
C MET A 1 -49.14 -46.58 21.67
N LYS A 2 -49.17 -45.44 20.97
CA LYS A 2 -49.34 -45.30 19.51
C LYS A 2 -48.71 -43.96 19.15
N VAL A 3 -47.42 -44.00 18.87
CA VAL A 3 -46.63 -42.86 18.36
C VAL A 3 -46.73 -42.91 16.84
N ARG A 4 -46.51 -41.74 16.21
CA ARG A 4 -46.09 -41.51 14.81
C ARG A 4 -47.22 -41.09 13.87
N LEU A 5 -47.21 -39.82 13.47
CA LEU A 5 -46.82 -39.42 12.10
C LEU A 5 -46.90 -37.90 11.87
N SER A 6 -47.40 -37.12 12.82
CA SER A 6 -47.47 -35.67 12.65
C SER A 6 -46.14 -35.00 13.00
N ILE A 7 -45.68 -34.11 12.12
CA ILE A 7 -44.61 -33.12 12.31
C ILE A 7 -43.20 -33.62 11.90
N LEU A 8 -43.10 -34.17 10.68
CA LEU A 8 -41.88 -34.09 9.86
C LEU A 8 -41.96 -32.90 8.87
N LEU A 9 -42.59 -31.80 9.30
CA LEU A 9 -42.82 -30.58 8.53
C LEU A 9 -42.42 -29.32 9.32
N LEU A 10 -41.39 -29.43 10.17
CA LEU A 10 -40.83 -28.34 10.97
C LEU A 10 -39.30 -28.24 10.83
N LEU A 11 -38.77 -28.63 9.65
CA LEU A 11 -37.36 -28.50 9.25
C LEU A 11 -37.20 -27.88 7.84
N LEU A 12 -38.20 -27.14 7.37
CA LEU A 12 -38.16 -26.36 6.12
C LEU A 12 -38.51 -24.87 6.31
N LEU A 13 -38.40 -24.39 7.55
CA LEU A 13 -38.45 -22.96 7.92
C LEU A 13 -37.13 -22.55 8.60
N GLY A 14 -36.01 -23.06 8.07
CA GLY A 14 -34.68 -22.54 8.35
C GLY A 14 -34.54 -21.17 7.69
N TRP A 15 -34.94 -20.16 8.44
CA TRP A 15 -34.83 -18.74 8.16
C TRP A 15 -33.63 -18.40 7.26
N GLY A 16 -33.96 -17.97 6.04
CA GLY A 16 -33.16 -16.97 5.35
C GLY A 16 -33.04 -15.75 6.24
N GLY A 17 -31.83 -15.51 6.73
CA GLY A 17 -31.47 -14.44 7.64
C GLY A 17 -30.02 -14.09 7.43
N LEU A 18 -29.75 -13.46 6.28
CA LEU A 18 -28.54 -12.75 5.91
C LEU A 18 -27.91 -12.02 7.12
N SER A 19 -26.90 -12.60 7.76
CA SER A 19 -25.99 -11.84 8.63
C SER A 19 -24.93 -11.19 7.77
N LEU A 20 -25.34 -10.17 6.99
CA LEU A 20 -24.43 -9.17 6.46
C LEU A 20 -24.41 -7.99 7.45
N ARG A 21 -23.69 -8.16 8.56
CA ARG A 21 -23.28 -7.05 9.41
C ARG A 21 -22.04 -7.41 10.23
N ALA A 22 -20.88 -7.37 9.58
CA ALA A 22 -19.65 -6.97 10.24
C ALA A 22 -19.28 -5.59 9.65
N GLN A 23 -19.36 -4.59 10.52
CA GLN A 23 -19.25 -3.18 10.21
C GLN A 23 -17.91 -2.84 9.53
N GLY A 24 -17.97 -2.48 8.25
CA GLY A 24 -17.01 -1.54 7.66
C GLY A 24 -17.23 -0.16 8.30
N LYS A 25 -16.66 0.05 9.48
CA LYS A 25 -16.60 1.36 10.16
C LYS A 25 -15.43 1.38 11.14
N LYS A 26 -14.21 1.26 10.63
CA LYS A 26 -12.96 1.52 11.39
C LYS A 26 -12.02 2.52 10.71
N ASP A 27 -12.18 2.78 9.42
CA ASP A 27 -11.15 3.54 8.68
C ASP A 27 -11.25 5.07 8.77
N GLN A 28 -12.34 5.65 9.28
CA GLN A 28 -12.51 7.11 9.32
C GLN A 28 -11.79 7.80 10.48
N GLY A 29 -11.65 7.13 11.63
CA GLY A 29 -10.92 7.69 12.78
C GLY A 29 -9.41 7.65 12.60
N GLU A 30 -8.91 6.56 12.03
CA GLU A 30 -7.47 6.33 11.81
C GLU A 30 -6.90 7.30 10.76
N LYS A 31 -7.60 7.50 9.64
CA LYS A 31 -7.18 8.44 8.59
C LYS A 31 -7.07 9.89 9.09
N ALA A 32 -7.98 10.34 9.95
CA ALA A 32 -7.93 11.70 10.50
C ALA A 32 -6.70 11.91 11.39
N ASP A 33 -6.32 10.89 12.17
CA ASP A 33 -5.15 10.92 13.04
C ASP A 33 -3.84 10.88 12.22
N THR A 34 -3.77 10.03 11.17
CA THR A 34 -2.60 9.97 10.29
C THR A 34 -2.37 11.30 9.55
N LEU A 35 -3.44 11.96 9.10
CA LEU A 35 -3.37 13.27 8.44
C LEU A 35 -2.86 14.35 9.40
N ALA A 36 -3.31 14.34 10.66
CA ALA A 36 -2.82 15.27 11.67
C ALA A 36 -1.32 15.07 11.98
N VAL A 37 -0.84 13.82 11.98
CA VAL A 37 0.59 13.51 12.14
C VAL A 37 1.38 14.02 10.93
N PHE A 38 0.90 13.81 9.70
CA PHE A 38 1.59 14.26 8.49
C PHE A 38 1.83 15.78 8.50
N ASP A 39 0.77 16.58 8.73
CA ASP A 39 0.86 18.04 8.79
C ASP A 39 1.78 18.51 9.93
N SER A 40 1.93 17.70 10.98
CA SER A 40 2.81 18.02 12.10
C SER A 40 4.30 17.78 11.78
N VAL A 41 4.60 16.76 10.97
CA VAL A 41 5.97 16.33 10.63
C VAL A 41 6.50 17.09 9.41
N ILE A 42 5.68 17.24 8.38
CA ILE A 42 6.06 17.92 7.13
C ILE A 42 5.68 19.41 7.22
N LYS A 43 6.31 20.13 8.15
CA LYS A 43 6.11 21.58 8.28
C LYS A 43 7.13 22.35 7.46
N ASN A 44 6.65 23.18 6.54
CA ASN A 44 7.46 24.11 5.74
C ASN A 44 8.71 23.44 5.12
N PRO A 45 8.52 22.45 4.25
CA PRO A 45 9.66 21.79 3.61
C PRO A 45 10.47 22.79 2.79
N THR A 46 11.79 22.73 2.93
CA THR A 46 12.72 23.56 2.15
C THR A 46 12.73 23.13 0.69
N LEU A 47 12.51 21.85 0.44
CA LEU A 47 12.38 21.27 -0.90
C LEU A 47 11.26 20.23 -0.90
N ALA A 48 10.41 20.28 -1.92
CA ALA A 48 9.38 19.29 -2.19
C ALA A 48 9.48 18.88 -3.66
N ASP A 49 9.62 17.58 -3.91
CA ASP A 49 9.67 17.01 -5.26
C ASP A 49 8.60 15.92 -5.39
N SER A 50 7.89 15.93 -6.52
CA SER A 50 6.75 15.05 -6.79
C SER A 50 7.06 14.11 -7.95
N GLY A 51 6.92 12.81 -7.71
CA GLY A 51 7.14 11.77 -8.70
C GLY A 51 6.32 10.52 -8.40
N LEU A 52 6.95 9.34 -8.51
CA LEU A 52 6.32 8.08 -8.08
C LEU A 52 5.91 8.15 -6.60
N PHE A 53 6.74 8.77 -5.77
CA PHE A 53 6.48 9.15 -4.39
C PHE A 53 6.87 10.62 -4.20
N ASN A 54 6.28 11.29 -3.21
CA ASN A 54 6.69 12.65 -2.87
C ASN A 54 7.90 12.60 -1.91
N VAL A 55 8.84 13.51 -2.13
CA VAL A 55 10.04 13.66 -1.30
C VAL A 55 10.07 15.06 -0.71
N TYR A 56 10.30 15.15 0.59
CA TYR A 56 10.37 16.40 1.33
C TYR A 56 11.71 16.50 2.07
N LEU A 57 12.33 17.68 2.03
CA LEU A 57 13.47 18.02 2.87
C LEU A 57 12.99 18.98 3.97
N VAL A 58 13.05 18.56 5.23
CA VAL A 58 12.67 19.37 6.39
C VAL A 58 13.88 19.46 7.32
N GLY A 59 14.48 20.65 7.41
CA GLY A 59 15.78 20.80 8.06
C GLY A 59 16.88 20.05 7.30
N GLU A 60 17.43 19.00 7.90
CA GLU A 60 18.48 18.15 7.31
C GLU A 60 17.97 16.75 6.93
N ASP A 61 16.70 16.43 7.22
CA ASP A 61 16.13 15.11 7.05
C ASP A 61 15.26 15.00 5.80
N TYR A 62 15.38 13.85 5.11
CA TYR A 62 14.55 13.50 3.96
C TYR A 62 13.37 12.62 4.39
N PHE A 63 12.17 13.06 4.05
CA PHE A 63 10.92 12.32 4.26
C PHE A 63 10.33 11.87 2.93
N PHE A 64 9.81 10.65 2.91
CA PHE A 64 9.19 10.02 1.73
C PHE A 64 7.74 9.72 2.03
N GLU A 65 6.83 10.25 1.22
CA GLU A 65 5.42 9.88 1.28
C GLU A 65 5.18 8.68 0.37
N LEU A 66 4.70 7.58 0.95
CA LEU A 66 4.31 6.39 0.21
C LEU A 66 2.79 6.40 -0.03
N PRO A 67 2.31 6.58 -1.26
CA PRO A 67 0.89 6.50 -1.56
C PRO A 67 0.33 5.10 -1.30
N ASP A 68 -0.89 5.01 -0.77
CA ASP A 68 -1.57 3.73 -0.55
C ASP A 68 -1.77 2.93 -1.84
N THR A 69 -1.78 3.62 -2.99
CA THR A 69 -1.86 2.99 -4.31
C THR A 69 -0.63 2.19 -4.69
N LEU A 70 0.54 2.48 -4.10
CA LEU A 70 1.78 1.74 -4.30
C LEU A 70 1.93 0.55 -3.34
N LEU A 71 1.09 0.46 -2.32
CA LEU A 71 1.08 -0.69 -1.42
C LEU A 71 0.70 -1.95 -2.20
N GLU A 72 1.29 -3.07 -1.82
CA GLU A 72 1.12 -4.36 -2.45
C GLU A 72 1.59 -4.45 -3.92
N GLN A 73 2.10 -3.37 -4.53
CA GLN A 73 2.68 -3.39 -5.86
C GLN A 73 4.13 -3.86 -5.84
N GLU A 74 4.51 -4.66 -6.84
CA GLU A 74 5.89 -5.08 -7.06
C GLU A 74 6.58 -4.10 -8.01
N ILE A 75 7.58 -3.38 -7.50
CA ILE A 75 8.34 -2.38 -8.26
C ILE A 75 9.73 -2.92 -8.58
N LEU A 76 10.03 -3.05 -9.87
CA LEU A 76 11.34 -3.40 -10.37
C LEU A 76 12.25 -2.17 -10.43
N ILE A 77 13.26 -2.13 -9.57
CA ILE A 77 14.30 -1.10 -9.57
C ILE A 77 15.43 -1.53 -10.51
N VAL A 78 15.78 -0.63 -11.43
CA VAL A 78 16.90 -0.81 -12.36
C VAL A 78 17.80 0.41 -12.32
N SER A 79 19.11 0.19 -12.17
CA SER A 79 20.11 1.24 -12.36
C SER A 79 20.78 1.07 -13.71
N ARG A 80 20.86 2.14 -14.50
CA ARG A 80 21.48 2.17 -15.83
C ARG A 80 22.47 3.32 -15.95
N MET A 81 23.52 3.15 -16.74
CA MET A 81 24.43 4.24 -17.10
C MET A 81 23.70 5.24 -17.99
N SER A 82 23.68 6.53 -17.63
CA SER A 82 22.98 7.56 -18.41
C SER A 82 23.68 7.90 -19.72
N GLY A 83 24.98 7.64 -19.84
CA GLY A 83 25.81 8.09 -20.96
C GLY A 83 27.09 7.28 -21.09
N THR A 84 27.78 7.44 -22.22
CA THR A 84 29.11 6.88 -22.48
C THR A 84 30.13 8.01 -22.41
N ILE A 85 31.36 7.71 -22.00
CA ILE A 85 32.47 8.69 -22.03
C ILE A 85 32.97 8.82 -23.49
N ASP A 86 33.22 10.04 -23.96
CA ASP A 86 33.73 10.30 -25.30
C ASP A 86 35.06 9.56 -25.55
N GLY A 87 35.11 8.77 -26.62
CA GLY A 87 36.28 7.94 -26.99
C GLY A 87 36.28 6.51 -26.44
N LEU A 88 35.29 6.12 -25.62
CA LEU A 88 35.13 4.74 -25.14
C LEU A 88 34.02 4.01 -25.92
N THR A 89 34.37 3.02 -26.75
CA THR A 89 33.41 2.32 -27.63
C THR A 89 32.74 1.10 -27.00
N PHE A 90 33.26 0.60 -25.87
CA PHE A 90 32.75 -0.59 -25.19
C PHE A 90 32.31 -0.25 -23.77
N GLY A 91 31.10 -0.67 -23.38
CA GLY A 91 30.55 -0.34 -22.05
C GLY A 91 29.70 0.94 -22.02
N GLY A 92 28.71 1.06 -22.92
CA GLY A 92 27.99 2.32 -23.16
C GLY A 92 26.72 2.58 -22.35
N ALA A 93 26.11 3.74 -22.62
CA ALA A 93 24.81 4.17 -22.08
C ALA A 93 23.74 3.07 -22.13
N GLY A 94 22.92 2.99 -21.08
CA GLY A 94 21.82 2.03 -20.97
C GLY A 94 22.18 0.66 -20.41
N MET A 95 23.48 0.35 -20.24
CA MET A 95 23.93 -0.86 -19.56
C MET A 95 23.56 -0.82 -18.07
N LYS A 96 23.21 -2.01 -17.54
CA LYS A 96 22.84 -2.19 -16.13
C LYS A 96 24.09 -2.02 -15.26
N THR A 97 24.02 -1.14 -14.27
CA THR A 97 25.12 -0.91 -13.32
C THR A 97 24.96 -1.70 -12.03
N ARG A 98 23.73 -2.15 -11.74
CA ARG A 98 23.41 -2.94 -10.55
C ARG A 98 22.48 -4.10 -10.91
N PRO A 99 22.49 -5.19 -10.11
CA PRO A 99 21.47 -6.22 -10.19
C PRO A 99 20.08 -5.61 -10.08
N GLN A 100 19.12 -6.22 -10.77
CA GLN A 100 17.72 -5.79 -10.68
C GLN A 100 17.17 -6.23 -9.32
N GLN A 101 16.44 -5.32 -8.69
CA GLN A 101 15.79 -5.59 -7.41
C GLN A 101 14.30 -5.39 -7.57
N VAL A 102 13.51 -6.25 -6.95
CA VAL A 102 12.06 -6.04 -6.84
C VAL A 102 11.76 -5.69 -5.40
N ILE A 103 11.06 -4.59 -5.20
CA ILE A 103 10.60 -4.16 -3.88
C ILE A 103 9.08 -4.16 -3.86
N ARG A 104 8.53 -4.47 -2.68
CA ARG A 104 7.09 -4.44 -2.41
C ARG A 104 6.91 -3.94 -1.00
N TRP A 105 6.08 -2.92 -0.83
CA TRP A 105 5.71 -2.44 0.49
C TRP A 105 4.39 -3.06 0.89
N GLN A 106 4.35 -3.53 2.14
CA GLN A 106 3.17 -4.09 2.76
C GLN A 106 3.03 -3.46 4.14
N ARG A 107 1.81 -3.06 4.50
CA ARG A 107 1.55 -2.60 5.87
C ARG A 107 1.58 -3.81 6.79
N HIS A 108 2.49 -3.79 7.75
CA HIS A 108 2.56 -4.83 8.76
C HIS A 108 1.73 -4.40 9.97
N GLN A 109 0.54 -4.99 10.11
CA GLN A 109 -0.51 -4.65 11.09
C GLN A 109 -1.33 -3.38 10.75
N ASN A 110 -2.46 -3.18 11.45
CA ASN A 110 -3.29 -1.96 11.39
C ASN A 110 -2.80 -0.91 12.39
N LYS A 111 -1.52 -0.56 12.35
CA LYS A 111 -0.96 0.53 13.16
C LYS A 111 -0.17 1.47 12.28
#